data_AF-A0A3B8X671-F1
#
_entry.id   AF-A0A3B8X671-F1
#
_cell.length_a   1.000
_cell.length_b   1.000
_cell.length_c   1.000
_cell.angle_alpha   90.00
_cell.angle_beta   90.00
_cell.angle_gamma   90.00
#
_symmetry.space_group_name_H-M   'P 1'
#
loop_
_entity.id
_entity.type
_entity.pdbx_description
1 polymer ?
#
loop_
_entity_poly.entity_id
_entity_poly.type
_entity_poly.pdbx_seq_one_letter_code
_entity_poly.pdbx_strand_id
1 'polypeptide(L)' 'ADVLRRAGVEDADGFVAVTEGDNRNIMAAQIAKHIFKVPRVVARIYDPERADAYEKLGLHTICPTLEGAKHIEKTLMEK' A
#
# COMPACT_ATOMS: atom_id res chain seq x y z
N ALA A 1 -14.49 -6.86 -7.35
CA ALA A 1 -13.78 -6.67 -8.63
C ALA A 1 -14.58 -5.80 -9.62
N ASP A 2 -15.90 -5.95 -9.72
CA ASP A 2 -16.74 -5.17 -10.66
C ASP A 2 -16.53 -3.65 -10.59
N VAL A 3 -16.50 -3.09 -9.38
CA VAL A 3 -16.22 -1.66 -9.15
C VAL A 3 -14.87 -1.22 -9.75
N LEU A 4 -13.83 -2.05 -9.64
CA LEU A 4 -12.51 -1.73 -10.18
C LEU A 4 -12.50 -1.76 -11.72
N ARG A 5 -13.18 -2.74 -12.34
CA ARG A 5 -13.31 -2.78 -13.80
C ARG A 5 -14.06 -1.58 -14.34
N ARG A 6 -15.18 -1.23 -13.69
CA ARG A 6 -15.97 -0.03 -14.04
C ARG A 6 -15.17 1.27 -13.89
N ALA A 7 -14.16 1.27 -13.01
CA ALA A 7 -13.24 2.38 -12.84
C ALA A 7 -12.06 2.38 -13.83
N GLY A 8 -11.97 1.41 -14.75
CA GLY A 8 -10.90 1.34 -15.76
C GLY A 8 -9.57 0.81 -15.24
N VAL A 9 -9.57 -0.04 -14.20
CA VAL A 9 -8.33 -0.56 -13.58
C VAL A 9 -7.45 -1.36 -14.55
N GLU A 10 -8.02 -1.91 -15.63
CA GLU A 10 -7.30 -2.73 -16.62
C GLU A 10 -6.30 -1.90 -17.45
N ASP A 11 -6.58 -0.60 -17.63
CA ASP A 11 -5.71 0.33 -18.35
C ASP A 11 -4.88 1.22 -17.39
N ALA A 12 -4.96 0.97 -16.09
CA ALA A 12 -4.31 1.83 -15.10
C ALA A 12 -2.80 1.57 -15.04
N ASP A 13 -2.00 2.62 -15.12
CA ASP A 13 -0.55 2.52 -14.89
C ASP A 13 -0.19 2.40 -13.40
N GLY A 14 -1.16 2.66 -12.51
CA GLY A 14 -0.95 2.75 -11.07
C GLY A 14 -2.21 2.54 -10.24
N PHE A 15 -2.06 1.95 -9.05
CA PHE A 15 -3.13 1.72 -8.08
C PHE A 15 -2.64 2.01 -6.66
N VAL A 16 -3.45 2.71 -5.87
CA VAL A 16 -3.13 3.07 -4.49
C VAL A 16 -4.30 2.72 -3.57
N ALA A 17 -4.03 1.92 -2.53
CA ALA A 17 -5.02 1.54 -1.53
C ALA A 17 -4.70 2.18 -0.18
N VAL A 18 -5.41 3.26 0.16
CA VAL A 18 -5.09 4.14 1.30
C VAL A 18 -6.26 4.36 2.25
N THR A 19 -7.19 3.40 2.35
CA THR A 19 -8.29 3.48 3.31
C THR A 19 -7.80 3.29 4.75
N GLU A 20 -8.65 3.54 5.72
CA GLU A 20 -8.37 3.29 7.14
C GLU A 20 -8.14 1.80 7.47
N GLY A 21 -8.58 0.87 6.61
CA GLY A 21 -8.51 -0.56 6.89
C GLY A 21 -7.37 -1.27 6.16
N ASP A 22 -6.37 -1.76 6.90
CA ASP A 22 -5.22 -2.49 6.34
C ASP A 22 -5.68 -3.72 5.52
N ASN A 23 -6.62 -4.51 6.05
CA ASN A 23 -7.15 -5.69 5.34
C ASN A 23 -7.77 -5.32 3.99
N ARG A 24 -8.50 -4.20 3.93
CA ARG A 24 -9.10 -3.70 2.68
C ARG A 24 -8.01 -3.26 1.71
N ASN A 25 -7.00 -2.55 2.21
CA ASN A 25 -5.92 -2.05 1.38
C ASN A 25 -5.10 -3.18 0.77
N ILE A 26 -4.70 -4.16 1.59
CA ILE A 26 -3.99 -5.36 1.15
C ILE A 26 -4.82 -6.11 0.11
N MET A 27 -6.09 -6.41 0.40
CA MET A 27 -6.93 -7.17 -0.53
C MET A 27 -7.11 -6.44 -1.86
N ALA A 28 -7.41 -5.13 -1.83
CA ALA A 28 -7.58 -4.33 -3.04
C ALA A 28 -6.28 -4.27 -3.87
N ALA A 29 -5.15 -4.07 -3.21
CA ALA A 29 -3.84 -3.99 -3.84
C ALA A 29 -3.42 -5.35 -4.44
N GLN A 30 -3.68 -6.45 -3.75
CA GLN A 30 -3.46 -7.81 -4.27
C GLN A 30 -4.31 -8.10 -5.51
N ILE A 31 -5.59 -7.68 -5.51
CA ILE A 31 -6.45 -7.78 -6.68
C ILE A 31 -5.89 -6.94 -7.84
N ALA A 32 -5.51 -5.69 -7.60
CA ALA A 32 -4.93 -4.82 -8.63
C ALA A 32 -3.64 -5.41 -9.22
N LYS A 33 -2.74 -5.92 -8.37
CA LYS A 33 -1.43 -6.47 -8.79
C LYS A 33 -1.55 -7.82 -9.48
N HIS A 34 -2.29 -8.75 -8.90
CA HIS A 34 -2.27 -10.15 -9.35
C HIS A 34 -3.36 -10.49 -10.35
N ILE A 35 -4.53 -9.84 -10.27
CA ILE A 35 -5.65 -10.09 -11.18
C ILE A 35 -5.58 -9.13 -12.36
N PHE A 36 -5.54 -7.83 -12.10
CA PHE A 36 -5.56 -6.79 -13.15
C PHE A 36 -4.17 -6.43 -13.69
N LYS A 37 -3.10 -6.99 -13.11
CA LYS A 37 -1.71 -6.78 -13.56
C LYS A 37 -1.28 -5.32 -13.64
N VAL A 38 -1.85 -4.46 -12.79
CA VAL A 38 -1.47 -3.04 -12.71
C VAL A 38 0.03 -2.94 -12.42
N PRO A 39 0.82 -2.18 -13.23
CA PRO A 39 2.27 -2.17 -13.12
C PRO A 39 2.80 -1.66 -11.77
N ARG A 40 2.14 -0.63 -11.20
CA ARG A 40 2.56 0.03 -9.97
C ARG A 40 1.44 -0.02 -8.95
N VAL A 41 1.65 -0.72 -7.83
CA VAL A 41 0.62 -0.91 -6.81
C VAL A 41 1.19 -0.60 -5.44
N VAL A 42 0.56 0.33 -4.71
CA VAL A 42 0.95 0.73 -3.35
C VAL A 42 -0.20 0.51 -2.37
N ALA A 43 0.09 -0.05 -1.20
CA ALA A 43 -0.87 -0.21 -0.12
C ALA A 43 -0.40 0.48 1.17
N ARG A 44 -1.29 1.25 1.81
CA ARG A 44 -1.06 1.77 3.16
C ARG A 44 -1.34 0.67 4.18
N ILE A 45 -0.40 0.41 5.08
CA ILE A 45 -0.53 -0.56 6.18
C ILE A 45 -0.04 0.08 7.48
N TYR A 46 -0.86 0.13 8.53
CA TYR A 46 -0.45 0.75 9.80
C TYR A 46 0.46 -0.17 10.61
N ASP A 47 0.20 -1.46 10.57
CA ASP A 47 0.97 -2.47 11.27
C ASP A 47 2.35 -2.67 10.61
N PRO A 48 3.47 -2.38 11.30
CA PRO A 48 4.81 -2.51 10.73
C PRO A 48 5.21 -3.93 10.35
N GLU A 49 4.84 -4.93 11.16
CA GLU A 49 5.18 -6.34 10.91
C GLU A 49 4.47 -6.84 9.66
N ARG A 50 3.20 -6.45 9.50
CA ARG A 50 2.43 -6.76 8.31
C ARG A 50 2.97 -6.03 7.08
N ALA A 51 3.35 -4.76 7.21
CA ALA A 51 3.94 -4.01 6.11
C ALA A 51 5.19 -4.73 5.57
N ASP A 52 6.12 -5.12 6.45
CA ASP A 52 7.32 -5.87 6.08
C ASP A 52 6.99 -7.25 5.47
N ALA A 53 6.03 -7.98 6.05
CA ALA A 53 5.61 -9.27 5.51
C ALA A 53 5.06 -9.15 4.07
N TYR A 54 4.23 -8.15 3.78
CA TYR A 54 3.67 -7.95 2.44
C TYR A 54 4.67 -7.36 1.44
N GLU A 55 5.63 -6.56 1.89
CA GLU A 55 6.76 -6.10 1.06
C GLU A 55 7.58 -7.27 0.54
N LYS A 56 7.89 -8.24 1.42
CA LYS A 56 8.59 -9.48 1.06
C LYS A 56 7.81 -10.37 0.09
N LEU A 57 6.48 -10.27 0.10
CA LEU A 57 5.60 -10.94 -0.86
C LEU A 57 5.42 -10.13 -2.17
N GLY A 58 6.17 -9.04 -2.31
CA GLY A 58 6.24 -8.24 -3.53
C GLY A 58 5.16 -7.18 -3.65
N LEU A 59 4.44 -6.83 -2.58
CA LEU A 59 3.51 -5.71 -2.58
C LEU A 59 4.22 -4.46 -2.03
N HIS A 60 4.24 -3.34 -2.75
CA HIS A 60 4.81 -2.12 -2.19
C HIS A 60 3.90 -1.53 -1.12
N THR A 61 4.47 -1.27 0.04
CA THR A 61 3.75 -0.80 1.22
C THR A 61 4.29 0.54 1.69
N ILE A 62 3.39 1.39 2.19
CA ILE A 62 3.74 2.57 2.97
C ILE A 62 3.18 2.36 4.37
N CYS A 63 4.05 2.42 5.38
CA CYS A 63 3.67 2.30 6.77
C CYS A 63 3.75 3.64 7.49
N PRO A 64 2.64 4.37 7.68
CA PRO A 64 2.65 5.68 8.35
C PRO A 64 3.22 5.62 9.77
N THR A 65 3.11 4.49 10.46
CA THR A 65 3.67 4.29 11.79
C THR A 65 5.20 4.35 11.76
N LEU A 66 5.83 3.65 10.80
CA LEU A 66 7.28 3.70 10.62
C LEU A 66 7.75 5.04 10.10
N GLU A 67 7.06 5.60 9.10
CA GLU A 67 7.42 6.90 8.54
C GLU A 67 7.27 8.03 9.57
N GLY A 68 6.22 7.99 10.39
CA GLY A 68 6.03 8.91 11.51
C GLY A 68 7.14 8.78 12.56
N ALA A 69 7.49 7.56 12.94
CA ALA A 69 8.58 7.31 13.89
C ALA A 69 9.93 7.85 13.37
N LYS A 70 10.28 7.56 12.11
CA LYS A 70 11.49 8.10 11.46
C LYS A 70 11.49 9.62 11.40
N HIS A 71 10.33 10.22 11.09
CA HIS A 71 10.23 11.68 11.02
C HIS A 71 10.42 12.34 12.39
N ILE A 72 9.88 11.73 13.45
CA ILE A 72 10.08 12.19 14.82
C ILE A 72 11.56 12.06 15.22
N GLU A 73 12.18 10.91 14.97
CA GLU A 73 13.61 10.68 15.25
C GLU A 73 14.48 11.74 14.57
N LYS A 74 14.27 11.95 13.26
CA LYS A 74 14.99 12.96 12.50
C LYS A 74 14.83 14.36 13.11
N THR A 75 13.60 14.74 13.46
CA THR A 75 13.32 16.05 14.06
C THR A 75 14.01 16.23 15.42
N LEU A 76 14.20 15.16 16.18
CA LEU A 76 14.93 15.20 17.45
C LEU A 76 16.45 15.31 17.26
N MET A 77 16.99 14.74 16.18
CA MET A 77 18.44 14.73 15.88
C MET A 77 18.93 15.96 15.10
N GLU A 78 18.04 16.72 14.46
CA GLU A 78 18.38 17.97 13.76
C GLU A 78 18.45 19.20 14.68
N LYS A 79 18.45 18.99 16.00
CA LYS A 79 18.81 19.97 17.03
C LYS A 79 20.16 19.63 17.64
#